data_AF-A0A317YGP4-F1
#
_entry.id   AF-A0A317YGP4-F1
#
_cell.length_a   1.000
_cell.length_b   1.000
_cell.length_c   1.000
_cell.angle_alpha   90.00
_cell.angle_beta   90.00
_cell.angle_gamma   90.00
#
_symmetry.space_group_name_H-M   'P 1'
#
loop_
_entity.id
_entity.type
_entity.pdbx_description
1 polymer ?
#
loop_
_entity_poly.entity_id
_entity_poly.type
_entity_poly.pdbx_seq_one_letter_code
_entity_poly.pdbx_strand_id
1 'polypeptide(L)'
;MEQEILKFIHDPSRTEYEFDGLPTSYLRLAAHRLAQHYFLQSIDIPDNSLPDGTGSRIILRKTTFDCRLPVVRLADIPVNLPQEDISVARVAIKQRPQKNFHGMNSSSAHSSRDNLQKSVEERKEEYNKARAQIFNNSNRSTATDERCTTYLPPPP
;
A
#
# COMPACT_ATOMS: atom_id res chain seq x y z
N MET A 1 14.39 -14.79 -7.84
CA MET A 1 12.99 -15.02 -8.28
C MET A 1 12.90 -15.20 -9.79
N GLU A 2 13.24 -14.20 -10.63
CA GLU A 2 13.20 -14.39 -12.10
C GLU A 2 14.05 -15.58 -12.57
N GLN A 3 15.24 -15.77 -12.01
CA GLN A 3 16.10 -16.92 -12.33
C GLN A 3 15.42 -18.27 -12.07
N GLU A 4 14.65 -18.41 -10.99
CA GLU A 4 13.91 -19.64 -10.68
C GLU A 4 12.81 -19.90 -11.72
N ILE A 5 12.11 -18.84 -12.15
CA ILE A 5 11.10 -18.91 -13.20
C ILE A 5 11.75 -19.28 -14.54
N LEU A 6 12.91 -18.71 -14.88
CA LEU A 6 13.63 -19.05 -16.11
C LEU A 6 14.08 -20.51 -16.12
N LYS A 7 14.59 -21.01 -14.99
CA LYS A 7 14.94 -22.42 -14.83
C LYS A 7 13.70 -23.30 -15.00
N PHE A 8 12.60 -22.94 -14.36
CA PHE A 8 11.32 -23.60 -14.53
C PHE A 8 10.88 -23.61 -16.00
N ILE A 9 10.93 -22.50 -16.72
CA ILE A 9 10.55 -22.40 -18.14
C ILE A 9 11.40 -23.33 -19.00
N HIS A 10 12.72 -23.35 -18.76
CA HIS A 10 13.67 -24.19 -19.49
C HIS A 10 13.47 -25.70 -19.24
N ASP A 11 12.89 -26.10 -18.10
CA ASP A 11 12.61 -27.50 -17.78
C ASP A 11 11.24 -27.95 -18.33
N PRO A 12 11.15 -28.65 -19.48
CA PRO A 12 9.88 -29.04 -20.07
C PRO A 12 9.12 -30.10 -19.25
N SER A 13 9.81 -30.80 -18.34
CA SER A 13 9.21 -31.80 -17.45
C SER A 13 8.34 -31.20 -16.35
N ARG A 14 8.56 -29.92 -16.00
CA ARG A 14 7.77 -29.20 -15.00
C ARG A 14 6.70 -28.37 -15.69
N THR A 15 5.44 -28.69 -15.41
CA THR A 15 4.26 -27.94 -15.92
C THR A 15 3.84 -26.81 -15.00
N GLU A 16 4.13 -26.96 -13.71
CA GLU A 16 3.71 -26.06 -12.64
C GLU A 16 4.88 -25.76 -11.70
N TYR A 17 4.88 -24.57 -11.13
CA TYR A 17 5.86 -24.08 -10.17
C TYR A 17 5.14 -23.33 -9.05
N GLU A 18 5.39 -23.72 -7.81
CA GLU A 18 4.75 -23.13 -6.63
C GLU A 18 5.75 -22.21 -5.91
N PHE A 19 5.28 -21.01 -5.57
CA PHE A 19 5.94 -20.15 -4.59
C PHE A 19 5.40 -20.45 -3.20
N ASP A 20 6.26 -20.98 -2.35
CA ASP A 20 5.95 -21.18 -0.94
C ASP A 20 5.82 -19.83 -0.24
N GLY A 21 4.63 -19.56 0.30
CA GLY A 21 4.29 -18.47 1.23
C GLY A 21 5.08 -17.18 1.06
N LEU A 22 4.77 -16.36 0.05
CA LEU A 22 5.46 -15.09 -0.18
C LEU A 22 5.10 -14.09 0.94
N PRO A 23 6.06 -13.72 1.82
CA PRO A 23 5.77 -13.08 3.10
C PRO A 23 5.28 -11.63 2.96
N THR A 24 5.57 -10.99 1.82
CA THR A 24 5.20 -9.59 1.59
C THR A 24 4.31 -9.47 0.36
N SER A 25 3.42 -8.49 0.37
CA SER A 25 2.57 -8.16 -0.78
C SER A 25 3.41 -7.75 -2.00
N TYR A 26 4.61 -7.19 -1.79
CA TYR A 26 5.54 -6.85 -2.86
C TYR A 26 6.05 -8.10 -3.59
N LEU A 27 6.48 -9.13 -2.86
CA LEU A 27 6.98 -10.36 -3.46
C LEU A 27 5.88 -11.08 -4.24
N ARG A 28 4.65 -11.10 -3.72
CA ARG A 28 3.47 -11.61 -4.43
C ARG A 28 3.26 -10.87 -5.75
N LEU A 29 3.23 -9.53 -5.70
CA LEU A 29 3.11 -8.71 -6.91
C LEU A 29 4.26 -8.95 -7.91
N ALA A 30 5.49 -9.11 -7.42
CA ALA A 30 6.63 -9.41 -8.28
C ALA A 30 6.47 -10.76 -8.99
N ALA A 31 6.01 -11.79 -8.30
CA ALA A 31 5.72 -13.10 -8.89
C ALA A 31 4.65 -12.99 -10.00
N HIS A 32 3.56 -12.25 -9.76
CA HIS A 32 2.53 -12.01 -10.77
C HIS A 32 3.08 -11.27 -12.00
N ARG A 33 3.86 -10.20 -11.78
CA ARG A 33 4.45 -9.43 -12.88
C ARG A 33 5.37 -10.29 -13.73
N LEU A 34 6.19 -11.14 -13.09
CA LEU A 34 7.03 -12.09 -13.80
C LEU A 34 6.19 -13.11 -14.57
N ALA A 35 5.14 -13.66 -13.96
CA ALA A 35 4.24 -14.59 -14.64
C ALA A 35 3.65 -13.98 -15.91
N GLN A 36 3.12 -12.75 -15.83
CA GLN A 36 2.60 -12.01 -16.98
C GLN A 36 3.66 -11.78 -18.05
N HIS A 37 4.88 -11.40 -17.64
CA HIS A 37 5.99 -11.12 -18.53
C HIS A 37 6.42 -12.33 -19.37
N TYR A 38 6.39 -13.52 -18.75
CA TYR A 38 6.72 -14.80 -19.38
C TYR A 38 5.49 -15.55 -19.91
N PHE A 39 4.31 -14.90 -19.94
CA PHE A 39 3.05 -15.47 -20.41
C PHE A 39 2.65 -16.77 -19.68
N LEU A 40 2.96 -16.85 -18.38
CA LEU A 40 2.56 -17.93 -17.49
C LEU A 40 1.23 -17.61 -16.83
N GLN A 41 0.42 -18.63 -16.59
CA GLN A 41 -0.80 -18.49 -15.80
C GLN A 41 -0.42 -18.41 -14.32
N SER A 42 -0.82 -17.33 -13.65
CA SER A 42 -0.65 -17.15 -12.20
C SER A 42 -1.95 -17.48 -11.49
N ILE A 43 -1.89 -18.36 -10.49
CA ILE A 43 -3.04 -18.78 -9.69
C ILE A 43 -2.70 -18.56 -8.22
N ASP A 44 -3.55 -17.80 -7.53
CA ASP A 44 -3.41 -17.60 -6.09
C ASP A 44 -4.26 -18.61 -5.34
N ILE A 45 -3.63 -19.37 -4.45
CA ILE A 45 -4.32 -20.31 -3.59
C ILE A 45 -4.24 -19.76 -2.16
N PRO A 46 -5.38 -19.34 -1.59
CA PRO A 46 -5.41 -18.99 -0.18
C PRO A 46 -5.21 -20.26 0.64
N ASP A 47 -4.20 -20.28 1.49
CA ASP A 47 -4.11 -21.30 2.52
C ASP A 47 -4.77 -20.76 3.79
N ASN A 48 -5.88 -21.40 4.16
CA ASN A 48 -6.65 -21.06 5.34
C ASN A 48 -6.13 -21.78 6.61
N SER A 49 -4.96 -22.44 6.52
CA SER A 49 -4.36 -23.19 7.62
C SER A 49 -3.85 -22.31 8.76
N LEU A 50 -3.50 -21.06 8.46
CA LEU A 50 -2.80 -20.15 9.38
C LEU A 50 -3.65 -18.87 9.63
N PRO A 51 -4.00 -18.55 10.88
CA PRO A 51 -4.93 -17.46 11.23
C PRO A 51 -4.40 -16.05 10.90
N ASP A 52 -3.10 -15.94 10.60
CA ASP A 52 -2.38 -14.73 10.23
C ASP A 52 -2.43 -14.42 8.72
N GLY A 53 -3.04 -15.27 7.89
CA GLY A 53 -3.22 -15.02 6.44
C GLY A 53 -1.93 -15.13 5.62
N THR A 54 -0.83 -15.49 6.27
CA THR A 54 0.52 -15.64 5.67
C THR A 54 0.65 -16.91 4.82
N GLY A 55 -0.30 -17.85 4.90
CA GLY A 55 -0.23 -19.14 4.20
C GLY A 55 -0.52 -19.09 2.69
N SER A 56 -0.93 -17.95 2.13
CA SER A 56 -1.30 -17.90 0.71
C SER A 56 -0.10 -18.20 -0.20
N ARG A 57 -0.28 -19.18 -1.09
CA ARG A 57 0.74 -19.63 -2.06
C ARG A 57 0.35 -19.25 -3.48
N ILE A 58 1.33 -19.09 -4.34
CA ILE A 58 1.11 -18.72 -5.75
C ILE A 58 1.63 -19.85 -6.64
N ILE A 59 0.79 -20.36 -7.53
CA ILE A 59 1.18 -21.36 -8.53
C ILE A 59 1.30 -20.69 -9.90
N LEU A 60 2.44 -20.90 -10.54
CA LEU A 60 2.70 -20.57 -11.93
C LEU A 60 2.53 -21.81 -12.80
N ARG A 61 1.69 -21.73 -13.82
CA ARG A 61 1.45 -22.83 -14.76
C ARG A 61 1.85 -22.44 -16.18
N LYS A 62 2.51 -23.38 -16.86
CA LYS A 62 2.80 -23.26 -18.29
C LYS A 62 1.53 -23.52 -19.09
N THR A 63 1.10 -22.54 -19.88
CA THR A 63 0.14 -22.78 -20.96
C THR A 63 0.92 -23.22 -22.18
N THR A 64 0.55 -24.38 -22.75
CA THR A 64 1.27 -25.06 -23.83
C THR A 64 1.39 -24.23 -25.13
N PHE A 65 0.61 -23.16 -25.27
CA PHE A 65 0.57 -22.31 -26.45
C PHE A 65 1.25 -20.94 -26.29
N ASP A 66 1.46 -20.45 -25.05
CA ASP A 66 1.81 -19.03 -24.84
C ASP A 66 3.12 -18.80 -24.09
N CYS A 67 3.80 -19.83 -23.56
CA CYS A 67 5.07 -19.64 -22.84
C CYS A 67 6.17 -19.10 -23.77
N ARG A 68 6.33 -17.78 -23.83
CA ARG A 68 7.30 -17.11 -24.69
C ARG A 68 8.32 -16.36 -23.85
N LEU A 69 9.59 -16.45 -24.25
CA LEU A 69 10.63 -15.60 -23.70
C LEU A 69 10.41 -14.16 -24.18
N PRO A 70 10.19 -13.20 -23.27
CA PRO A 70 10.04 -11.79 -23.63
C PRO A 70 11.32 -11.25 -24.24
N VAL A 71 11.18 -10.21 -25.08
CA VAL A 71 12.29 -9.59 -25.82
C VAL A 71 13.34 -8.99 -24.89
N VAL A 72 12.95 -8.61 -23.67
CA VAL A 72 13.82 -8.03 -22.65
C VAL A 72 13.63 -8.80 -21.34
N ARG A 73 14.69 -9.39 -20.79
CA ARG A 73 14.69 -10.00 -19.45
C ARG A 73 15.25 -9.00 -18.43
N LEU A 74 14.96 -9.17 -17.14
CA LEU A 74 15.54 -8.26 -16.14
C LEU A 74 17.08 -8.38 -16.10
N ALA A 75 17.61 -9.56 -16.40
CA ALA A 75 19.05 -9.78 -16.55
C ALA A 75 19.69 -9.01 -17.72
N ASP A 76 18.91 -8.62 -18.75
CA ASP A 76 19.42 -7.90 -19.93
C ASP A 76 19.46 -6.38 -19.73
N ILE A 77 18.77 -5.88 -18.70
CA ILE A 77 18.77 -4.45 -18.37
C ILE A 77 20.06 -4.19 -17.58
N PRO A 78 20.99 -3.36 -18.10
CA PRO A 78 22.19 -3.01 -17.34
C PRO A 78 21.74 -2.29 -16.08
N VAL A 79 21.97 -2.95 -14.97
CA VAL A 79 21.70 -2.42 -13.65
C VAL A 79 22.77 -1.35 -13.41
N ASN A 80 22.43 -0.08 -13.68
CA ASN A 80 23.18 1.08 -13.20
C ASN A 80 22.99 1.19 -11.66
N LEU A 81 23.37 0.14 -10.93
CA LEU A 81 23.83 0.36 -9.58
C LEU A 81 25.20 1.02 -9.75
N PRO A 82 25.51 2.13 -9.06
CA PRO A 82 26.91 2.43 -8.81
C PRO A 82 27.47 1.11 -8.26
N GLN A 83 28.48 0.58 -8.94
CA GLN A 83 29.24 -0.55 -8.45
C GLN A 83 29.73 -0.09 -7.08
N GLU A 84 29.02 -0.48 -6.01
CA GLU A 84 29.58 -0.43 -4.68
C GLU A 84 30.73 -1.40 -4.76
N ASP A 85 31.90 -0.87 -5.12
CA ASP A 85 33.14 -1.42 -4.66
C ASP A 85 32.91 -1.72 -3.19
N ILE A 86 32.84 -3.01 -2.87
CA ILE A 86 32.81 -3.56 -1.53
C ILE A 86 34.21 -3.28 -0.93
N SER A 87 34.56 -2.00 -0.84
CA SER A 87 35.49 -1.47 0.13
C SER A 87 34.62 -1.24 1.35
N VAL A 88 34.76 -2.15 2.30
CA VAL A 88 33.99 -2.17 3.55
C VAL A 88 34.47 -1.02 4.43
N ALA A 89 34.24 0.22 4.02
CA ALA A 89 34.26 1.36 4.92
C ALA A 89 32.98 1.25 5.77
N ARG A 90 33.07 0.45 6.84
CA ARG A 90 32.01 0.31 7.84
C ARG A 90 31.72 1.68 8.45
N VAL A 91 30.77 2.41 7.88
CA VAL A 91 30.14 3.52 8.58
C VAL A 91 29.17 2.88 9.58
N ALA A 92 29.55 2.90 10.85
CA ALA A 92 28.67 2.48 11.92
C ALA A 92 27.43 3.40 11.95
N ILE A 93 26.27 2.87 11.59
CA ILE A 93 25.00 3.56 11.82
C ILE A 93 24.72 3.48 13.32
N LYS A 94 25.05 4.56 14.04
CA LYS A 94 24.67 4.72 15.45
C LYS A 94 23.14 4.77 15.52
N GLN A 95 22.52 3.74 16.11
CA GLN A 95 21.10 3.77 16.44
C GLN A 95 20.77 5.07 17.18
N ARG A 96 19.74 5.78 16.71
CA ARG A 96 19.16 6.87 17.48
C ARG A 96 18.69 6.28 18.82
N PRO A 97 19.07 6.84 19.98
CA PRO A 97 18.50 6.40 21.24
C PRO A 97 16.98 6.59 21.14
N GLN A 98 16.25 5.48 21.15
CA GLN A 98 14.80 5.48 21.34
C GLN A 98 14.58 6.15 22.69
N LYS A 99 13.97 7.34 22.66
CA LYS A 99 13.66 8.11 23.87
C LYS A 99 12.73 7.25 24.73
N ASN A 100 13.33 6.65 25.76
CA ASN A 100 12.76 6.07 26.96
C ASN A 100 11.23 6.12 27.03
N PHE A 101 10.58 4.97 26.79
CA PHE A 101 9.27 4.69 27.35
C PHE A 101 9.42 4.33 28.84
N HIS A 102 9.90 5.28 29.64
CA HIS A 102 9.70 5.28 31.08
C HIS A 102 9.91 6.69 31.61
N GLY A 103 8.79 7.37 31.86
CA GLY A 103 8.71 8.70 32.43
C GLY A 103 7.37 8.83 33.12
N MET A 104 7.39 8.48 34.41
CA MET A 104 6.35 8.77 35.38
C MET A 104 6.02 10.27 35.39
N ASN A 105 4.73 10.61 35.48
CA ASN A 105 4.13 11.84 35.99
C ASN A 105 4.62 13.22 35.48
N SER A 106 3.71 13.94 34.80
CA SER A 106 3.01 15.13 35.30
C SER A 106 2.74 16.19 34.22
N SER A 107 1.57 16.82 34.34
CA SER A 107 1.11 18.07 33.73
C SER A 107 0.75 18.11 32.23
N SER A 108 -0.57 18.00 32.00
CA SER A 108 -1.39 18.79 31.06
C SER A 108 -0.79 19.17 29.70
N ALA A 109 -1.13 18.38 28.68
CA ALA A 109 -1.33 18.88 27.33
C ALA A 109 -2.38 17.99 26.65
N HIS A 110 -3.57 18.55 26.44
CA HIS A 110 -4.72 17.95 25.79
C HIS A 110 -4.32 17.29 24.46
N SER A 111 -4.23 15.96 24.43
CA SER A 111 -4.18 15.18 23.19
C SER A 111 -4.95 13.88 23.36
N SER A 112 -6.24 13.98 23.05
CA SER A 112 -7.01 13.01 22.26
C SER A 112 -6.79 11.52 22.60
N ARG A 113 -6.84 11.15 23.89
CA ARG A 113 -6.98 9.74 24.32
C ARG A 113 -8.39 9.40 24.80
N ASP A 114 -9.33 10.35 24.79
CA ASP A 114 -10.70 10.12 25.27
C ASP A 114 -11.57 9.30 24.31
N ASN A 115 -11.14 9.10 23.05
CA ASN A 115 -11.96 8.42 22.04
C ASN A 115 -12.24 6.93 22.32
N LEU A 116 -11.51 6.29 23.24
CA LEU A 116 -11.67 4.86 23.50
C LEU A 116 -12.74 4.52 24.56
N GLN A 117 -13.23 5.50 25.33
CA GLN A 117 -14.22 5.29 26.40
C GLN A 117 -15.53 6.09 26.22
N LYS A 118 -15.75 6.70 25.05
CA LYS A 118 -16.96 7.49 24.79
C LYS A 118 -18.20 6.61 24.66
N SER A 119 -19.22 6.91 25.44
CA SER A 119 -20.56 6.30 25.30
C SER A 119 -21.17 6.64 23.94
N VAL A 120 -22.11 5.81 23.46
CA VAL A 120 -22.82 6.03 22.19
C VAL A 120 -23.43 7.43 22.11
N GLU A 121 -23.89 7.96 23.23
CA GLU A 121 -24.51 9.29 23.31
C GLU A 121 -23.51 10.42 23.03
N GLU A 122 -22.28 10.31 23.55
CA GLU A 122 -21.26 11.34 23.39
C GLU A 122 -20.81 11.50 21.93
N ARG A 123 -20.71 10.39 21.18
CA ARG A 123 -20.36 10.44 19.75
C ARG A 123 -21.42 11.15 18.92
N LYS A 124 -22.70 11.03 19.29
CA LYS A 124 -23.80 11.72 18.60
C LYS A 124 -23.78 13.22 18.86
N GLU A 125 -23.52 13.62 20.09
CA GLU A 125 -23.40 15.03 20.46
C GLU A 125 -22.20 15.69 19.76
N GLU A 126 -21.05 15.01 19.67
CA GLU A 126 -19.87 15.55 19.00
C GLU A 126 -20.09 15.74 17.49
N TYR A 127 -20.76 14.79 16.83
CA TYR A 127 -21.17 14.93 15.44
C TYR A 127 -22.17 16.08 15.24
N ASN A 128 -23.19 16.19 16.11
CA ASN A 128 -24.17 17.26 16.02
C ASN A 128 -23.51 18.64 16.21
N LYS A 129 -22.61 18.77 17.18
CA LYS A 129 -21.85 19.99 17.45
C LYS A 129 -20.97 20.40 16.27
N ALA A 130 -20.24 19.46 15.68
CA ALA A 130 -19.42 19.73 14.49
C ALA A 130 -20.29 20.14 13.29
N ARG A 131 -21.43 19.46 13.10
CA ARG A 131 -22.40 19.80 12.05
C ARG A 131 -22.95 21.21 12.25
N ALA A 132 -23.35 21.57 13.47
CA ALA A 132 -23.78 22.93 13.78
C ALA A 132 -22.67 23.95 13.50
N GLN A 133 -21.41 23.67 13.82
CA GLN A 133 -20.30 24.60 13.52
C GLN A 133 -20.09 24.81 12.00
N ILE A 134 -20.16 23.75 11.21
CA ILE A 134 -19.97 23.83 9.75
C ILE A 134 -21.15 24.55 9.08
N PHE A 135 -22.38 24.21 9.48
CA PHE A 135 -23.58 24.67 8.77
C PHE A 135 -24.23 25.94 9.36
N ASN A 136 -23.97 26.30 10.62
CA ASN A 136 -24.52 27.51 11.24
C ASN A 136 -23.68 28.77 10.96
N ASN A 137 -22.42 28.62 10.53
CA ASN A 137 -21.59 29.77 10.12
C ASN A 137 -22.02 30.37 8.77
N SER A 138 -22.87 29.70 7.97
CA SER A 138 -23.40 30.28 6.73
C SER A 138 -24.38 31.43 6.95
N ASN A 139 -25.01 31.54 8.13
CA ASN A 139 -25.98 32.60 8.41
C ASN A 139 -25.35 33.88 8.99
N ARG A 140 -24.03 33.92 9.22
CA ARG A 140 -23.34 35.10 9.77
C ARG A 140 -22.54 35.90 8.72
N SER A 141 -22.61 35.53 7.44
CA SER A 141 -21.82 36.14 6.37
C SER A 141 -22.64 36.79 5.25
N THR A 142 -23.95 36.99 5.42
CA THR A 142 -24.79 37.70 4.44
C THR A 142 -25.46 38.93 5.04
N ALA A 143 -24.68 39.73 5.77
CA ALA A 143 -25.08 41.06 6.19
C ALA A 143 -23.87 42.00 6.12
N THR A 144 -23.35 42.21 4.91
CA THR A 144 -22.72 43.47 4.49
C THR A 144 -22.35 43.38 3.01
N ASP A 145 -22.74 44.42 2.29
CA ASP A 145 -22.27 44.87 0.98
C ASP A 145 -23.07 44.50 -0.28
N GLU A 146 -24.13 45.30 -0.42
CA GLU A 146 -24.79 45.77 -1.64
C GLU A 146 -23.88 46.30 -2.78
N ARG A 147 -23.92 45.67 -3.97
CA ARG A 147 -24.30 46.28 -5.29
C ARG A 147 -23.80 45.50 -6.52
N CYS A 148 -24.61 45.61 -7.57
CA CYS A 148 -24.28 45.50 -9.01
C CYS A 148 -24.26 44.09 -9.63
N THR A 149 -25.38 43.68 -10.22
CA THR A 149 -25.55 43.60 -11.69
C THR A 149 -26.94 43.06 -12.01
N THR A 150 -27.78 43.94 -12.57
CA THR A 150 -29.05 43.58 -13.19
C THR A 150 -28.77 42.88 -14.52
N TYR A 151 -29.07 41.59 -14.63
CA TYR A 151 -29.23 40.92 -15.92
C TYR A 151 -30.69 40.50 -16.07
N LEU A 152 -31.40 41.28 -16.87
CA LEU A 152 -32.78 41.09 -17.27
C LEU A 152 -32.76 40.23 -18.56
N PRO A 153 -33.45 39.08 -18.63
CA PRO A 153 -33.55 38.32 -19.88
C PRO A 153 -34.59 38.97 -20.82
N PRO A 154 -34.39 38.95 -22.15
CA PRO A 154 -35.34 39.52 -23.10
C PRO A 154 -36.57 38.60 -23.26
N PRO A 155 -37.78 39.16 -23.44
CA PRO A 155 -38.97 38.37 -23.78
C PRO A 155 -39.01 38.04 -25.29
N PRO A 156 -39.86 37.05 -25.69
CA PRO A 156 -39.96 36.55 -27.06
C PRO A 156 -40.58 37.55 -28.06
#